data_AF-A0A226MSJ9-F1
#
_entry.id   AF-A0A226MSJ9-F1
#
_cell.length_a   1.000
_cell.length_b   1.000
_cell.length_c   1.000
_cell.angle_alpha   90.00
_cell.angle_beta   90.00
_cell.angle_gamma   90.00
#
_symmetry.space_group_name_H-M   'P 1'
#
loop_
_entity.id
_entity.type
_entity.pdbx_description
1 polymer ?
#
loop_
_entity_poly.entity_id
_entity_poly.type
_entity_poly.pdbx_seq_one_letter_code
_entity_poly.pdbx_strand_id
1 'polypeptide(L)'
;MLGGLVAQEVRALHHTGRFTDGQLVSQKSDSSKDIRGDKITWVEGKEPGCQTIRLLMNSMDDLIRHCNGKLGNYRINGRTKAMVACYPGNGTGYVRHVDNPNGDGRCVTCIYYLNKDWDAKVSGGILRIFPEGKAQFADIEPKFDRLLFFWSDRRNPHEVQPAFATRYAITVWYFDADERARAKVKYLTGKLLLISPVLWFSGSSLCLWLHRAFRHSFEDE
;
A
#
# COMPACT_ATOMS: atom_id res chain seq x y z
N MET A 1 -2.01 -20.06 -15.58
CA MET A 1 -1.12 -19.65 -14.47
C MET A 1 -1.85 -18.66 -13.58
N LEU A 2 -1.62 -18.69 -12.26
CA LEU A 2 -2.33 -17.90 -11.25
C LEU A 2 -2.39 -16.41 -11.61
N GLY A 3 -1.25 -15.80 -11.94
CA GLY A 3 -1.19 -14.37 -12.27
C GLY A 3 -2.09 -13.93 -13.43
N GLY A 4 -2.38 -14.82 -14.38
CA GLY A 4 -3.27 -14.52 -15.50
C GLY A 4 -4.72 -14.37 -15.06
N LEU A 5 -5.18 -15.24 -14.15
CA LEU A 5 -6.52 -15.20 -13.59
C LEU A 5 -6.67 -14.00 -12.63
N VAL A 6 -5.66 -13.70 -11.81
CA VAL A 6 -5.65 -12.50 -10.97
C VAL A 6 -5.75 -11.23 -11.83
N ALA A 7 -5.00 -11.16 -12.93
CA ALA A 7 -5.06 -10.02 -13.84
C ALA A 7 -6.45 -9.85 -14.50
N GLN A 8 -7.16 -10.95 -14.77
CA GLN A 8 -8.54 -10.89 -15.29
C GLN A 8 -9.51 -10.30 -14.25
N GLU A 9 -9.44 -10.75 -13.00
CA GLU A 9 -10.27 -10.20 -11.91
C GLU A 9 -9.98 -8.71 -11.67
N VAL A 10 -8.70 -8.31 -11.63
CA VAL A 10 -8.32 -6.89 -11.49
C VAL A 10 -8.84 -6.03 -12.64
N ARG A 11 -8.75 -6.53 -13.89
CA ARG A 11 -9.32 -5.82 -15.04
C ARG A 11 -10.83 -5.73 -14.94
N ALA A 12 -11.53 -6.77 -14.52
CA ALA A 12 -12.98 -6.74 -14.32
C ALA A 12 -13.40 -5.71 -13.26
N LEU A 13 -12.67 -5.65 -12.13
CA LEU A 13 -12.87 -4.61 -11.11
C LEU A 13 -12.67 -3.19 -11.67
N HIS A 14 -11.69 -2.99 -12.54
CA HIS A 14 -11.44 -1.69 -13.14
C HIS A 14 -12.53 -1.29 -14.15
N HIS A 15 -12.96 -2.21 -15.02
CA HIS A 15 -14.01 -1.93 -16.01
C HIS A 15 -15.39 -1.68 -15.39
N THR A 16 -15.66 -2.24 -14.21
CA THR A 16 -16.92 -2.04 -13.48
C THR A 16 -16.96 -0.75 -12.67
N GLY A 17 -15.94 0.13 -12.79
CA GLY A 17 -15.93 1.43 -12.13
C GLY A 17 -15.77 1.37 -10.61
N ARG A 18 -15.31 0.23 -10.05
CA ARG A 18 -15.13 0.05 -8.60
C ARG A 18 -13.89 0.73 -8.03
N PHE A 19 -13.10 1.36 -8.88
CA PHE A 19 -11.88 2.07 -8.52
C PHE A 19 -12.20 3.53 -8.19
N THR A 20 -11.57 4.03 -7.14
CA THR A 20 -11.63 5.44 -6.70
C THR A 20 -10.25 6.07 -6.82
N ASP A 21 -10.16 7.38 -7.03
CA ASP A 21 -8.85 8.06 -7.05
C ASP A 21 -8.11 7.77 -5.73
N GLY A 22 -6.80 7.51 -5.83
CA GLY A 22 -5.93 7.31 -4.68
C GLY A 22 -5.97 8.54 -3.78
N GLN A 23 -6.73 8.46 -2.70
CA GLN A 23 -6.92 9.62 -1.84
C GLN A 23 -5.77 9.81 -0.88
N LEU A 24 -5.43 11.08 -0.67
CA LEU A 24 -4.61 11.54 0.44
C LEU A 24 -5.49 11.88 1.62
N VAL A 25 -4.96 11.71 2.81
CA VAL A 25 -5.74 11.82 4.05
C VAL A 25 -5.92 13.27 4.52
N SER A 26 -5.16 14.24 4.00
CA SER A 26 -5.37 15.68 4.27
C SER A 26 -5.75 16.43 3.00
N GLN A 27 -7.01 16.84 2.90
CA GLN A 27 -7.43 17.94 2.03
C GLN A 27 -7.13 19.27 2.73
N LYS A 28 -5.89 19.73 2.62
CA LYS A 28 -5.59 21.16 2.68
C LYS A 28 -4.83 21.46 1.40
N SER A 29 -5.53 22.12 0.47
CA SER A 29 -5.21 22.48 -0.92
C SER A 29 -5.59 21.49 -2.03
N ASP A 30 -6.11 22.05 -3.12
CA ASP A 30 -6.72 21.42 -4.30
C ASP A 30 -5.71 20.64 -5.16
N SER A 31 -5.46 19.35 -4.87
CA SER A 31 -5.21 18.26 -5.85
C SER A 31 -4.55 17.03 -5.20
N SER A 32 -5.31 15.98 -4.89
CA SER A 32 -4.71 14.68 -4.49
C SER A 32 -3.80 14.07 -5.56
N LYS A 33 -3.98 14.52 -6.82
CA LYS A 33 -3.24 14.09 -8.01
C LYS A 33 -1.75 14.44 -7.99
N ASP A 34 -1.34 15.41 -7.17
CA ASP A 34 0.06 15.87 -7.14
C ASP A 34 0.98 14.92 -6.34
N ILE A 35 0.41 14.08 -5.46
CA ILE A 35 1.19 13.09 -4.69
C ILE A 35 1.07 11.69 -5.29
N ARG A 36 -0.13 11.29 -5.71
CA ARG A 36 -0.35 9.99 -6.35
C ARG A 36 -1.41 10.10 -7.44
N GLY A 37 -1.13 9.49 -8.59
CA GLY A 37 -2.00 9.49 -9.77
C GLY A 37 -2.73 8.17 -10.02
N ASP A 38 -2.71 7.24 -9.08
CA ASP A 38 -3.38 5.95 -9.22
C ASP A 38 -4.84 5.99 -8.79
N LYS A 39 -5.58 4.98 -9.23
CA LYS A 39 -6.90 4.63 -8.73
C LYS A 39 -6.79 3.34 -7.93
N ILE A 40 -7.55 3.22 -6.85
CA ILE A 40 -7.53 2.05 -5.96
C ILE A 40 -8.91 1.49 -5.66
N THR A 41 -8.95 0.22 -5.29
CA THR A 41 -10.07 -0.42 -4.61
C THR A 41 -9.55 -1.39 -3.56
N TRP A 42 -10.29 -1.57 -2.46
CA TRP A 42 -9.93 -2.50 -1.39
C TRP A 42 -10.74 -3.78 -1.53
N VAL A 43 -10.07 -4.92 -1.47
CA VAL A 43 -10.64 -6.24 -1.69
C VAL A 43 -10.34 -7.14 -0.49
N GLU A 44 -11.38 -7.72 0.10
CA GLU A 44 -11.26 -8.71 1.17
C GLU A 44 -10.98 -10.12 0.62
N GLY A 45 -11.40 -10.38 -0.62
CA GLY A 45 -11.31 -11.67 -1.29
C GLY A 45 -12.57 -12.53 -1.16
N LYS A 46 -13.62 -12.01 -0.52
CA LYS A 46 -14.93 -12.68 -0.38
C LYS A 46 -15.94 -12.18 -1.41
N GLU A 47 -15.64 -11.07 -2.08
CA GLU A 47 -16.48 -10.45 -3.08
C GLU A 47 -16.63 -11.36 -4.32
N PRO A 48 -17.79 -11.35 -4.99
CA PRO A 48 -17.96 -12.02 -6.27
C PRO A 48 -16.91 -11.57 -7.29
N GLY A 49 -16.25 -12.52 -7.95
CA GLY A 49 -15.23 -12.25 -8.95
C GLY A 49 -13.86 -11.88 -8.39
N CYS A 50 -13.61 -12.13 -7.09
CA CYS A 50 -12.31 -11.90 -6.42
C CYS A 50 -11.70 -13.19 -5.84
N GLN A 51 -12.15 -14.36 -6.29
CA GLN A 51 -11.74 -15.65 -5.72
C GLN A 51 -10.25 -15.93 -5.96
N THR A 52 -9.70 -15.51 -7.10
CA THR A 52 -8.29 -15.71 -7.43
C THR A 52 -7.42 -14.69 -6.69
N ILE A 53 -7.88 -13.45 -6.52
CA ILE A 53 -7.24 -12.46 -5.63
C ILE A 53 -7.15 -13.03 -4.21
N ARG A 54 -8.20 -13.70 -3.71
CA ARG A 54 -8.15 -14.39 -2.41
C ARG A 54 -7.10 -15.50 -2.37
N LEU A 55 -7.00 -16.32 -3.42
CA LEU A 55 -5.98 -17.38 -3.49
C LEU A 55 -4.55 -16.80 -3.46
N LEU A 56 -4.33 -15.68 -4.14
CA LEU A 56 -3.07 -14.93 -4.08
C LEU A 56 -2.79 -14.45 -2.65
N MET A 57 -3.77 -13.82 -1.99
CA MET A 57 -3.62 -13.35 -0.60
C MET A 57 -3.30 -14.49 0.36
N ASN A 58 -3.97 -15.64 0.23
CA ASN A 58 -3.66 -16.83 1.03
C ASN A 58 -2.24 -17.32 0.80
N SER A 59 -1.76 -17.28 -0.45
CA SER A 59 -0.38 -17.68 -0.79
C SER A 59 0.66 -16.73 -0.19
N MET A 60 0.37 -15.42 -0.17
CA MET A 60 1.21 -14.43 0.54
C MET A 60 1.22 -14.70 2.05
N ASP A 61 0.05 -15.00 2.64
CA ASP A 61 -0.09 -15.31 4.06
C ASP A 61 0.67 -16.58 4.44
N ASP A 62 0.64 -17.59 3.58
CA ASP A 62 1.38 -18.83 3.78
C ASP A 62 2.89 -18.56 3.80
N LEU A 63 3.42 -17.76 2.87
CA LEU A 63 4.84 -17.37 2.88
C LEU A 63 5.21 -16.64 4.18
N ILE A 64 4.42 -15.65 4.58
CA ILE A 64 4.67 -14.89 5.82
C ILE A 64 4.60 -15.80 7.04
N ARG A 65 3.68 -16.76 7.09
CA ARG A 65 3.59 -17.73 8.19
C ARG A 65 4.86 -18.57 8.32
N HIS A 66 5.44 -19.02 7.21
CA HIS A 66 6.71 -19.76 7.21
C HIS A 66 7.92 -18.90 7.61
N CYS A 67 7.84 -17.58 7.39
CA CYS A 67 8.87 -16.62 7.76
C CYS A 67 8.68 -16.00 9.16
N ASN A 68 7.53 -16.20 9.81
CA ASN A 68 7.22 -15.57 11.09
C ASN A 68 8.25 -15.98 12.16
N GLY A 69 8.74 -15.01 12.92
CA GLY A 69 9.86 -15.19 13.86
C GLY A 69 11.27 -15.22 13.24
N LYS A 70 11.39 -15.12 11.90
CA LYS A 70 12.67 -14.98 11.19
C LYS A 70 12.83 -13.62 10.49
N LEU A 71 11.76 -12.83 10.44
CA LEU A 71 11.73 -11.49 9.85
C LEU A 71 12.08 -10.43 10.91
N GLY A 72 13.36 -10.39 11.29
CA GLY A 72 13.81 -9.53 12.39
C GLY A 72 13.12 -9.89 13.71
N ASN A 73 12.78 -8.89 14.51
CA ASN A 73 12.11 -9.06 15.81
C ASN A 73 10.57 -8.88 15.73
N TYR A 74 9.99 -8.96 14.52
CA TYR A 74 8.55 -8.77 14.35
C TYR A 74 7.75 -10.02 14.69
N ARG A 75 6.58 -9.79 15.31
CA ARG A 75 5.56 -10.81 15.56
C ARG A 75 4.37 -10.55 14.67
N ILE A 76 4.38 -11.13 13.48
CA ILE A 76 3.33 -10.85 12.49
C ILE A 76 2.07 -11.66 12.85
N ASN A 77 0.95 -10.96 13.08
CA ASN A 77 -0.32 -11.59 13.50
C ASN A 77 -1.54 -11.17 12.66
N GLY A 78 -1.36 -10.34 11.64
CA GLY A 78 -2.44 -9.86 10.81
C GLY A 78 -1.94 -9.06 9.61
N ARG A 79 -2.88 -8.65 8.76
CA ARG A 79 -2.61 -7.81 7.59
C ARG A 79 -3.83 -7.00 7.19
N THR A 80 -3.63 -6.04 6.30
CA THR A 80 -4.73 -5.31 5.66
C THR A 80 -5.53 -6.19 4.68
N LYS A 81 -6.68 -5.68 4.24
CA LYS A 81 -7.29 -6.06 2.95
C LYS A 81 -6.31 -5.77 1.80
N ALA A 82 -6.54 -6.38 0.64
CA ALA A 82 -5.72 -6.13 -0.54
C ALA A 82 -6.09 -4.78 -1.16
N MET A 83 -5.12 -3.88 -1.30
CA MET A 83 -5.26 -2.66 -2.08
C MET A 83 -4.90 -2.97 -3.52
N VAL A 84 -5.90 -3.05 -4.40
CA VAL A 84 -5.70 -3.18 -5.84
C VAL A 84 -5.54 -1.78 -6.42
N ALA A 85 -4.40 -1.50 -7.05
CA ALA A 85 -4.06 -0.19 -7.60
C ALA A 85 -3.88 -0.25 -9.13
N CYS A 86 -4.28 0.84 -9.78
CA CYS A 86 -4.17 1.07 -11.21
C CYS A 86 -3.59 2.47 -11.46
N TYR A 87 -2.37 2.55 -12.00
CA TYR A 87 -1.85 3.79 -12.57
C TYR A 87 -2.26 3.81 -14.05
N PRO A 88 -3.11 4.75 -14.49
CA PRO A 88 -3.74 4.70 -15.81
C PRO A 88 -2.81 5.13 -16.97
N GLY A 89 -1.51 5.29 -16.74
CA GLY A 89 -0.58 5.86 -17.71
C GLY A 89 -0.50 7.39 -17.59
N ASN A 90 -0.24 8.08 -18.71
CA ASN A 90 -0.18 9.55 -18.79
C ASN A 90 0.81 10.21 -17.83
N GLY A 91 1.91 9.53 -17.50
CA GLY A 91 2.91 10.03 -16.56
C GLY A 91 2.49 9.99 -15.09
N THR A 92 1.37 9.32 -14.76
CA THR A 92 0.96 9.15 -13.36
C THR A 92 1.99 8.34 -12.59
N GLY A 93 2.27 8.76 -11.36
CA GLY A 93 3.23 8.12 -10.47
C GLY A 93 2.83 8.30 -9.01
N TYR A 94 3.75 7.99 -8.11
CA TYR A 94 3.62 8.25 -6.68
C TYR A 94 4.93 8.84 -6.19
N VAL A 95 4.89 10.07 -5.71
CA VAL A 95 6.04 10.76 -5.12
C VAL A 95 6.68 9.93 -4.00
N ARG A 96 7.95 10.22 -3.75
CA ARG A 96 8.73 9.55 -2.70
C ARG A 96 8.06 9.64 -1.34
N HIS A 97 7.87 8.50 -0.70
CA HIS A 97 7.25 8.39 0.61
C HIS A 97 7.80 7.19 1.40
N VAL A 98 7.38 7.10 2.66
CA VAL A 98 7.57 5.93 3.52
C VAL A 98 6.19 5.39 3.84
N ASP A 99 6.01 4.08 3.79
CA ASP A 99 4.69 3.48 4.02
C ASP A 99 4.25 3.69 5.48
N ASN A 100 5.10 3.34 6.45
CA ASN A 100 4.86 3.50 7.86
C ASN A 100 5.88 4.46 8.52
N PRO A 101 5.72 5.79 8.36
CA PRO A 101 6.65 6.76 8.92
C PRO A 101 6.46 7.01 10.43
N ASN A 102 5.30 6.63 10.99
CA ASN A 102 4.81 7.06 12.30
C ASN A 102 4.44 5.90 13.25
N GLY A 103 4.77 4.66 12.88
CA GLY A 103 4.53 3.48 13.71
C GLY A 103 3.05 3.08 13.80
N ASP A 104 2.39 2.87 12.66
CA ASP A 104 0.99 2.43 12.58
C ASP A 104 0.78 0.91 12.72
N GLY A 105 1.86 0.17 12.92
CA GLY A 105 1.91 -1.27 13.02
C GLY A 105 2.35 -1.99 11.76
N ARG A 106 2.33 -1.35 10.57
CA ARG A 106 2.74 -2.02 9.33
C ARG A 106 4.25 -2.25 9.33
N CYS A 107 4.67 -3.51 9.30
CA CYS A 107 6.10 -3.86 9.32
C CYS A 107 6.60 -4.33 7.95
N VAL A 108 5.78 -5.06 7.19
CA VAL A 108 6.15 -5.60 5.86
C VAL A 108 5.13 -5.15 4.83
N THR A 109 5.64 -4.64 3.71
CA THR A 109 4.86 -4.36 2.49
C THR A 109 5.07 -5.50 1.51
N CYS A 110 3.96 -6.05 1.02
CA CYS A 110 3.92 -7.13 0.04
C CYS A 110 3.21 -6.64 -1.22
N ILE A 111 3.89 -6.64 -2.37
CA ILE A 111 3.34 -6.18 -3.65
C ILE A 111 3.41 -7.30 -4.67
N TYR A 112 2.32 -7.54 -5.39
CA TYR A 112 2.26 -8.44 -6.53
C TYR A 112 1.91 -7.68 -7.83
N TYR A 113 2.71 -7.89 -8.86
CA TYR A 113 2.63 -7.17 -10.13
C TYR A 113 1.98 -8.00 -11.24
N LEU A 114 1.20 -7.34 -12.10
CA LEU A 114 0.28 -7.98 -13.05
C LEU A 114 0.51 -7.59 -14.52
N ASN A 115 1.65 -6.96 -14.83
CA ASN A 115 1.86 -6.28 -16.11
C ASN A 115 2.68 -7.15 -17.07
N LYS A 116 1.99 -7.88 -17.94
CA LYS A 116 2.62 -8.74 -18.96
C LYS A 116 3.45 -7.89 -19.91
N ASP A 117 4.61 -8.43 -20.27
CA ASP A 117 5.51 -7.85 -21.27
C ASP A 117 5.87 -6.37 -20.99
N TRP A 118 5.92 -6.00 -19.70
CA TRP A 118 6.25 -4.63 -19.30
C TRP A 118 7.71 -4.30 -19.65
N ASP A 119 7.90 -3.26 -20.46
CA ASP A 119 9.19 -2.65 -20.74
C ASP A 119 9.27 -1.27 -20.08
N ALA A 120 10.05 -1.17 -19.01
CA ALA A 120 10.22 0.09 -18.29
C ALA A 120 10.95 1.18 -19.09
N LYS A 121 11.71 0.83 -20.14
CA LYS A 121 12.36 1.82 -21.01
C LYS A 121 11.34 2.62 -21.84
N VAL A 122 10.21 1.99 -22.17
CA VAL A 122 9.11 2.59 -22.95
C VAL A 122 8.00 3.09 -22.03
N SER A 123 7.60 2.25 -21.06
CA SER A 123 6.39 2.47 -20.25
C SER A 123 6.67 3.11 -18.89
N GLY A 124 7.94 3.28 -18.50
CA GLY A 124 8.32 3.81 -17.18
C GLY A 124 7.81 2.93 -16.04
N GLY A 125 7.21 3.56 -15.01
CA GLY A 125 6.49 2.88 -13.94
C GLY A 125 7.34 2.05 -12.98
N ILE A 126 8.65 2.31 -12.94
CA ILE A 126 9.61 1.66 -12.02
C ILE A 126 9.25 2.04 -10.57
N LEU A 127 9.23 1.05 -9.69
CA LEU A 127 9.31 1.30 -8.25
C LEU A 127 10.78 1.49 -7.89
N ARG A 128 11.16 2.69 -7.45
CA ARG A 128 12.51 2.98 -6.95
C ARG A 128 12.50 3.03 -5.43
N ILE A 129 13.30 2.17 -4.82
CA ILE A 129 13.50 2.12 -3.36
C ILE A 129 14.85 2.72 -3.02
N PHE A 130 14.92 3.53 -1.98
CA PHE A 130 16.13 4.19 -1.48
C PHE A 130 16.49 3.65 -0.08
N PRO A 131 17.11 2.46 0.03
CA PRO A 131 17.38 1.87 1.34
C PRO A 131 18.23 2.79 2.23
N GLU A 132 17.77 3.02 3.45
CA GLU A 132 18.48 3.88 4.41
C GLU A 132 19.90 3.35 4.68
N GLY A 133 20.87 4.25 4.77
CA GLY A 133 22.27 3.91 4.99
C GLY A 133 22.99 3.30 3.78
N LYS A 134 22.35 3.26 2.60
CA LYS A 134 22.99 2.83 1.34
C LYS A 134 23.13 4.00 0.38
N ALA A 135 24.26 4.05 -0.33
CA ALA A 135 24.52 5.06 -1.37
C ALA A 135 23.76 4.77 -2.68
N GLN A 136 23.22 3.55 -2.83
CA GLN A 136 22.53 3.09 -4.04
C GLN A 136 21.03 2.92 -3.80
N PHE A 137 20.24 3.17 -4.84
CA PHE A 137 18.83 2.81 -4.90
C PHE A 137 18.63 1.46 -5.59
N ALA A 138 17.46 0.86 -5.40
CA ALA A 138 17.03 -0.34 -6.11
C ALA A 138 15.86 -0.01 -7.03
N ASP A 139 16.00 -0.31 -8.32
CA ASP A 139 14.94 -0.16 -9.32
C ASP A 139 14.26 -1.50 -9.56
N ILE A 140 12.94 -1.54 -9.33
CA ILE A 140 12.11 -2.73 -9.50
C ILE A 140 11.08 -2.46 -10.58
N GLU A 141 11.27 -3.12 -11.73
CA GLU A 141 10.27 -3.17 -12.78
C GLU A 141 8.99 -3.91 -12.31
N PRO A 142 7.79 -3.42 -12.64
CA PRO A 142 6.52 -4.01 -12.22
C PRO A 142 6.11 -5.21 -13.10
N LYS A 143 7.04 -6.17 -13.28
CA LYS A 143 6.88 -7.33 -14.17
C LYS A 143 5.74 -8.24 -13.75
N PHE A 144 5.06 -8.83 -14.72
CA PHE A 144 4.04 -9.84 -14.48
C PHE A 144 4.54 -10.98 -13.59
N ASP A 145 3.67 -11.42 -12.66
CA ASP A 145 3.89 -12.54 -11.73
C ASP A 145 5.06 -12.32 -10.76
N ARG A 146 5.53 -11.08 -10.61
CA ARG A 146 6.54 -10.71 -9.62
C ARG A 146 5.89 -10.42 -8.27
N LEU A 147 6.35 -11.12 -7.25
CA LEU A 147 6.10 -10.82 -5.84
C LEU A 147 7.29 -10.05 -5.26
N LEU A 148 7.02 -9.02 -4.47
CA LEU A 148 8.01 -8.15 -3.83
C LEU A 148 7.67 -7.98 -2.35
N PHE A 149 8.70 -8.07 -1.50
CA PHE A 149 8.62 -7.72 -0.09
C PHE A 149 9.66 -6.65 0.26
N PHE A 150 9.29 -5.69 1.10
CA PHE A 150 10.22 -4.77 1.74
C PHE A 150 9.67 -4.27 3.08
N TRP A 151 10.55 -3.76 3.95
CA TRP A 151 10.13 -3.18 5.23
C TRP A 151 9.36 -1.89 5.03
N SER A 152 8.20 -1.76 5.67
CA SER A 152 7.30 -0.61 5.47
C SER A 152 7.79 0.68 6.13
N ASP A 153 8.72 0.60 7.08
CA ASP A 153 9.19 1.76 7.84
C ASP A 153 10.25 2.59 7.08
N ARG A 154 10.88 3.52 7.81
CA ARG A 154 11.85 4.48 7.29
C ARG A 154 13.11 3.86 6.67
N ARG A 155 13.32 2.54 6.79
CA ARG A 155 14.38 1.83 6.09
C ARG A 155 14.22 1.85 4.57
N ASN A 156 12.99 1.97 4.06
CA ASN A 156 12.72 1.93 2.60
C ASN A 156 11.82 3.07 2.10
N PRO A 157 12.28 4.34 2.13
CA PRO A 157 11.68 5.38 1.33
C PRO A 157 11.64 4.95 -0.13
N HIS A 158 10.52 5.16 -0.82
CA HIS A 158 10.34 4.69 -2.19
C HIS A 158 9.37 5.57 -2.97
N GLU A 159 9.47 5.52 -4.30
CA GLU A 159 8.63 6.26 -5.24
C GLU A 159 8.22 5.35 -6.42
N VAL A 160 7.06 5.63 -7.01
CA VAL A 160 6.66 5.05 -8.29
C VAL A 160 6.92 6.10 -9.35
N GLN A 161 7.91 5.86 -10.21
CA GLN A 161 8.22 6.73 -11.34
C GLN A 161 7.02 6.83 -12.30
N PRO A 162 6.93 7.92 -13.09
CA PRO A 162 5.87 8.10 -14.07
C PRO A 162 5.64 6.86 -14.94
N ALA A 163 4.41 6.37 -14.96
CA ALA A 163 3.96 5.29 -15.83
C ALA A 163 3.28 5.87 -17.06
N PHE A 164 3.64 5.37 -18.24
CA PHE A 164 3.06 5.78 -19.54
C PHE A 164 2.16 4.72 -20.17
N ALA A 165 1.99 3.58 -19.49
CA ALA A 165 1.01 2.55 -19.80
C ALA A 165 0.24 2.17 -18.53
N THR A 166 -0.91 1.50 -18.69
CA THR A 166 -1.71 1.03 -17.56
C THR A 166 -0.93 0.03 -16.72
N ARG A 167 -0.64 0.39 -15.46
CA ARG A 167 0.14 -0.41 -14.50
C ARG A 167 -0.73 -0.83 -13.34
N TYR A 168 -0.91 -2.14 -13.19
CA TYR A 168 -1.61 -2.77 -12.07
C TYR A 168 -0.65 -3.35 -11.03
N ALA A 169 -1.04 -3.24 -9.77
CA ALA A 169 -0.40 -3.91 -8.65
C ALA A 169 -1.43 -4.23 -7.56
N ILE A 170 -1.19 -5.29 -6.79
CA ILE A 170 -1.95 -5.61 -5.57
C ILE A 170 -1.00 -5.50 -4.39
N THR A 171 -1.36 -4.68 -3.40
CA THR A 171 -0.54 -4.45 -2.20
C THR A 171 -1.28 -4.93 -0.96
N VAL A 172 -0.55 -5.60 -0.07
CA VAL A 172 -0.98 -6.00 1.27
C VAL A 172 0.10 -5.56 2.25
N TRP A 173 -0.31 -5.05 3.41
CA TRP A 173 0.61 -4.75 4.50
C TRP A 173 0.39 -5.67 5.68
N TYR A 174 1.45 -6.29 6.16
CA TYR A 174 1.44 -7.12 7.37
C TYR A 174 1.75 -6.29 8.61
N PHE A 175 1.08 -6.63 9.70
CA PHE A 175 1.18 -5.92 10.98
C PHE A 175 2.08 -6.66 11.95
N ASP A 176 2.97 -5.91 12.61
CA ASP A 176 3.57 -6.34 13.87
C ASP A 176 2.56 -6.21 15.01
N ALA A 177 2.38 -7.26 15.80
CA ALA A 177 1.37 -7.32 16.84
C ALA A 177 1.53 -6.20 17.88
N ASP A 178 2.76 -5.98 18.36
CA ASP A 178 3.03 -5.08 19.48
C ASP A 178 2.95 -3.62 19.04
N GLU A 179 3.53 -3.27 17.89
CA GLU A 179 3.42 -1.93 17.31
C GLU A 179 1.96 -1.60 16.95
N ARG A 180 1.24 -2.57 16.37
CA ARG A 180 -0.18 -2.38 16.02
C ARG A 180 -1.03 -2.13 17.25
N ALA A 181 -0.84 -2.89 18.33
CA ALA A 181 -1.57 -2.70 19.59
C ALA A 181 -1.34 -1.29 20.17
N ARG A 182 -0.10 -0.80 20.18
CA ARG A 182 0.22 0.58 20.61
C ARG A 182 -0.43 1.64 19.71
N ALA A 183 -0.42 1.41 18.40
CA ALA A 183 -1.06 2.30 17.43
C ALA A 183 -2.58 2.39 17.65
N LYS A 184 -3.24 1.27 18.01
CA LYS A 184 -4.67 1.23 18.34
C LYS A 184 -5.00 2.15 19.51
N VAL A 185 -4.24 2.06 20.59
CA VAL A 185 -4.42 2.90 21.78
C VAL A 185 -4.27 4.38 21.42
N LYS A 186 -3.17 4.75 20.75
CA LYS A 186 -2.90 6.15 20.37
C LYS A 186 -4.02 6.75 19.52
N TYR A 187 -4.60 5.97 18.61
CA TYR A 187 -5.71 6.41 17.78
C TYR A 187 -7.00 6.63 18.56
N LEU A 188 -7.35 5.71 19.47
CA LEU A 188 -8.53 5.84 20.32
C LEU A 188 -8.38 7.01 21.28
N THR A 189 -7.22 7.18 21.92
CA THR A 189 -6.93 8.33 22.79
C THR A 189 -6.91 9.64 22.01
N GLY A 190 -6.33 9.65 20.80
CA GLY A 190 -6.33 10.82 19.92
C GLY A 190 -7.74 11.23 19.45
N LYS A 191 -8.61 10.26 19.14
CA LYS A 191 -10.03 10.50 18.90
C LYS A 191 -10.71 11.07 20.14
N LEU A 192 -10.47 10.51 21.32
CA LEU A 192 -11.08 10.99 22.58
C LEU A 192 -10.68 12.44 22.89
N LEU A 193 -9.41 12.81 22.66
CA LEU A 193 -8.90 14.17 22.82
C LEU A 193 -9.51 15.15 21.80
N LEU A 194 -9.79 14.72 20.57
CA LEU A 194 -10.48 15.53 19.56
C LEU A 194 -11.98 15.72 19.84
N ILE A 195 -12.58 14.92 20.73
CA ILE A 195 -13.99 15.03 21.14
C ILE A 195 -14.13 15.90 22.41
N SER A 196 -13.02 16.22 23.11
CA SER A 196 -13.02 17.18 24.23
C SER A 196 -12.77 18.61 23.73
N PRO A 197 -13.63 19.59 24.03
CA PRO A 197 -13.44 20.96 23.58
C PRO A 197 -12.42 21.67 24.47
N VAL A 198 -11.13 21.46 24.22
CA VAL A 198 -10.07 22.33 24.79
C VAL A 198 -9.08 22.70 23.69
N LEU A 199 -9.05 23.99 23.38
CA LEU A 199 -8.17 24.71 22.45
C LEU A 199 -6.74 24.21 22.47
N TRP A 200 -6.08 24.03 21.32
CA TRP A 200 -4.69 24.47 21.07
C TRP A 200 -4.41 24.68 19.57
N PHE A 201 -3.89 25.87 19.25
CA PHE A 201 -3.20 26.23 18.01
C PHE A 201 -1.73 25.77 18.09
N SER A 202 -1.17 25.20 17.01
CA SER A 202 0.14 25.57 16.42
C SER A 202 0.62 24.48 15.45
N GLY A 203 1.21 24.93 14.35
CA GLY A 203 1.38 24.17 13.11
C GLY A 203 2.63 23.29 13.03
N SER A 204 2.53 22.28 12.17
CA SER A 204 3.62 21.60 11.45
C SER A 204 3.01 20.64 10.43
N SER A 205 3.09 20.95 9.14
CA SER A 205 2.32 20.34 8.03
C SER A 205 2.80 18.96 7.55
N LEU A 206 3.42 18.13 8.39
CA LEU A 206 3.98 16.84 7.92
C LEU A 206 3.21 15.58 8.38
N CYS A 207 2.16 15.72 9.19
CA CYS A 207 1.60 14.60 9.96
C CYS A 207 0.11 14.30 9.67
N LEU A 208 -0.30 14.17 8.40
CA LEU A 208 -1.71 13.92 8.06
C LEU A 208 -1.96 12.86 6.97
N TRP A 209 -0.98 12.05 6.59
CA TRP A 209 -1.08 11.15 5.40
C TRP A 209 -1.78 9.79 5.64
N LEU A 210 -2.06 9.38 6.88
CA LEU A 210 -2.31 7.97 7.25
C LEU A 210 -3.74 7.61 7.69
N HIS A 211 -4.52 8.56 8.19
CA HIS A 211 -5.79 8.38 8.89
C HIS A 211 -6.87 7.50 8.21
N ARG A 212 -6.89 7.31 6.87
CA ARG A 212 -7.96 6.54 6.15
C ARG A 212 -7.56 5.11 5.73
N ALA A 213 -6.32 4.87 5.32
CA ALA A 213 -5.78 3.49 5.24
C ALA A 213 -5.72 2.86 6.64
N PHE A 214 -5.41 3.70 7.63
CA PHE A 214 -5.55 3.38 9.05
C PHE A 214 -7.01 3.06 9.39
N ARG A 215 -7.99 3.91 9.03
CA ARG A 215 -9.43 3.66 9.28
C ARG A 215 -9.95 2.31 8.76
N HIS A 216 -9.68 1.93 7.51
CA HIS A 216 -10.07 0.60 6.99
C HIS A 216 -9.37 -0.57 7.70
N SER A 217 -8.21 -0.34 8.31
CA SER A 217 -7.52 -1.34 9.11
C SER A 217 -8.02 -1.40 10.57
N PHE A 218 -8.91 -0.48 10.97
CA PHE A 218 -9.42 -0.29 12.34
C PHE A 218 -10.93 -0.48 12.48
N GLU A 219 -11.70 -0.28 11.40
CA GLU A 219 -13.16 -0.40 11.41
C GLU A 219 -13.67 -1.81 11.07
N ASP A 220 -12.78 -2.76 10.74
CA ASP A 220 -13.10 -4.14 10.34
C ASP A 220 -12.70 -5.21 11.39
N GLU A 221 -12.53 -4.84 12.66
CA GLU A 221 -12.45 -5.77 13.82
C GLU A 221 -13.63 -5.56 14.78
#